data_AF-A0A8K0L742-F1
#
_entry.id   AF-A0A8K0L742-F1
#
_cell.length_a   1.000
_cell.length_b   1.000
_cell.length_c   1.000
_cell.angle_alpha   90.00
_cell.angle_beta   90.00
_cell.angle_gamma   90.00
#
_symmetry.space_group_name_H-M   'P 1'
#
loop_
_entity.id
_entity.type
_entity.pdbx_description
1 polymer ?
#
loop_
_entity_poly.entity_id
_entity_poly.type
_entity_poly.pdbx_seq_one_letter_code
_entity_poly.pdbx_strand_id
1 'polypeptide(L)'
;MSNFDPNAIVRGAQLTVVGAYRALQNPRLFTTDHYRQAALAVAAGIAIRLIVSIPTVGVRVLLWLLSLFMDLKSAAWDDEVLRTLDFIENSVLQVPFFLMTFMRHISPSLDNMFMESLQWVDQTYIQKHKSEDPTHLRAMYYPNLVMYGNQPSTGTKKSPMDAMKATLFRYGRKAAISLLVLVLSYIPYIGRFVLPAASFYTFKKAVGIEPAIAIFGGGVFLPRRYLVTFLQSYFASRSLMRDLLDPYFKRIRYTPEQKKVWFRDREGVLFGFGVGFFIFLKIPLLGVLIYGIAEASTAFLITKITEPPPPPSDWAQVADSQVHWKNKHEFMKLPLDKLDAYNAILQEGSDKQKSTEPKGKQYT
;
A
#
# COMPACT_ATOMS: atom_id res chain seq x y z
N MET A 1 15.54 -16.28 -6.50
CA MET A 1 15.84 -15.46 -5.31
C MET A 1 14.54 -15.08 -4.62
N SER A 2 14.52 -14.99 -3.28
CA SER A 2 13.29 -14.58 -2.57
C SER A 2 12.90 -13.15 -2.96
N ASN A 3 11.63 -12.95 -3.32
CA ASN A 3 11.10 -11.60 -3.55
C ASN A 3 10.86 -10.82 -2.25
N PHE A 4 10.93 -11.54 -1.13
CA PHE A 4 10.87 -11.03 0.23
C PHE A 4 12.28 -11.08 0.84
N ASP A 5 13.14 -10.18 0.37
CA ASP A 5 14.53 -10.02 0.84
C ASP A 5 14.56 -8.94 1.93
N PRO A 6 15.18 -9.17 3.11
CA PRO A 6 15.34 -8.15 4.16
C PRO A 6 15.88 -6.82 3.64
N ASN A 7 16.84 -6.84 2.70
CA ASN A 7 17.40 -5.62 2.13
C ASN A 7 16.32 -4.82 1.38
N ALA A 8 15.38 -5.51 0.71
CA ALA A 8 14.31 -4.88 -0.05
C ALA A 8 13.33 -4.20 0.90
N ILE A 9 13.07 -4.83 2.05
CA ILE A 9 12.20 -4.30 3.10
C ILE A 9 12.80 -3.03 3.69
N VAL A 10 14.08 -3.07 4.07
CA VAL A 10 14.78 -1.88 4.59
C VAL A 10 14.79 -0.77 3.56
N ARG A 11 15.06 -1.09 2.30
CA ARG A 11 15.04 -0.12 1.21
C ARG A 11 13.65 0.50 1.00
N GLY A 12 12.59 -0.30 1.08
CA GLY A 12 11.21 0.18 1.06
C GLY A 12 10.93 1.18 2.18
N ALA A 13 11.35 0.88 3.41
CA ALA A 13 11.19 1.77 4.55
C ALA A 13 11.98 3.08 4.39
N GLN A 14 13.19 3.02 3.83
CA GLN A 14 13.96 4.22 3.47
C GLN A 14 13.21 5.09 2.45
N LEU A 15 12.59 4.46 1.43
CA LEU A 15 11.78 5.17 0.43
C LEU A 15 10.52 5.78 1.04
N THR A 16 9.95 5.24 2.12
CA THR A 16 8.87 5.90 2.86
C THR A 16 9.32 7.27 3.35
N VAL A 17 10.48 7.33 4.02
CA VAL A 17 10.99 8.58 4.61
C VAL A 17 11.40 9.57 3.51
N VAL A 18 12.16 9.11 2.51
CA VAL A 18 12.58 9.97 1.39
C VAL A 18 11.38 10.44 0.57
N GLY A 19 10.44 9.53 0.29
CA GLY A 19 9.21 9.84 -0.43
C GLY A 19 8.34 10.85 0.31
N ALA A 20 8.17 10.67 1.63
CA ALA A 20 7.41 11.61 2.46
C ALA A 20 8.07 12.99 2.51
N TYR A 21 9.40 13.03 2.72
CA TYR A 21 10.16 14.28 2.70
C TYR A 21 10.02 15.00 1.35
N ARG A 22 10.14 14.27 0.24
CA ARG A 22 9.95 14.81 -1.10
C ARG A 22 8.51 15.29 -1.30
N ALA A 23 7.51 14.50 -0.93
CA ALA A 23 6.11 14.91 -1.03
C ALA A 23 5.87 16.23 -0.29
N LEU A 24 6.38 16.40 0.93
CA LEU A 24 6.25 17.65 1.70
C LEU A 24 6.93 18.87 1.05
N GLN A 25 7.89 18.67 0.15
CA GLN A 25 8.51 19.76 -0.61
C GLN A 25 7.68 20.18 -1.83
N ASN A 26 6.65 19.42 -2.23
CA ASN A 26 5.82 19.77 -3.37
C ASN A 26 4.85 20.91 -2.98
N PRO A 27 5.05 22.15 -3.47
CA PRO A 27 4.19 23.27 -3.11
C PRO A 27 2.75 23.08 -3.61
N ARG A 28 2.54 22.25 -4.64
CA ARG A 28 1.22 21.98 -5.21
C ARG A 28 0.34 21.14 -4.28
N LEU A 29 0.92 20.39 -3.34
CA LEU A 29 0.13 19.67 -2.33
C LEU A 29 -0.54 20.61 -1.32
N PHE A 30 -0.09 21.87 -1.22
CA PHE A 30 -0.59 22.86 -0.26
C PHE A 30 -1.38 23.98 -0.97
N THR A 31 -2.17 23.63 -1.98
CA THR A 31 -3.10 24.57 -2.62
C THR A 31 -4.42 24.65 -1.85
N THR A 32 -5.18 25.73 -2.07
CA THR A 32 -6.47 25.99 -1.41
C THR A 32 -7.46 24.83 -1.57
N ASP A 33 -7.46 24.17 -2.73
CA ASP A 33 -8.33 23.01 -2.99
C ASP A 33 -7.94 21.80 -2.13
N HIS A 34 -6.64 21.53 -1.99
CA HIS A 34 -6.15 20.46 -1.12
C HIS A 34 -6.29 20.80 0.36
N TYR A 35 -6.24 22.08 0.76
CA TYR A 35 -6.56 22.49 2.13
C TYR A 35 -8.02 22.20 2.49
N ARG A 36 -8.97 22.46 1.59
CA ARG A 36 -10.38 22.12 1.81
C ARG A 36 -10.57 20.60 1.92
N GLN A 37 -9.87 19.83 1.07
CA GLN A 37 -9.87 18.37 1.13
C GLN A 37 -9.21 17.86 2.42
N ALA A 38 -8.13 18.49 2.88
CA ALA A 38 -7.45 18.19 4.13
C ALA A 38 -8.37 18.45 5.33
N ALA A 39 -9.11 19.55 5.34
CA ALA A 39 -10.10 19.84 6.37
C ALA A 39 -11.24 18.81 6.37
N LEU A 40 -11.77 18.44 5.20
CA LEU A 40 -12.76 17.36 5.07
C LEU A 40 -12.20 16.01 5.53
N ALA A 41 -10.93 15.73 5.23
CA ALA A 41 -10.22 14.55 5.67
C ALA A 41 -10.06 14.49 7.19
N VAL A 42 -9.74 15.62 7.84
CA VAL A 42 -9.70 15.72 9.31
C VAL A 42 -11.08 15.51 9.91
N ALA A 43 -12.13 16.15 9.36
CA ALA A 43 -13.51 15.96 9.79
C ALA A 43 -13.96 14.50 9.63
N ALA A 44 -13.62 13.87 8.51
CA ALA A 44 -13.86 12.44 8.28
C ALA A 44 -13.09 11.57 9.26
N GLY A 45 -11.82 11.88 9.57
CA GLY A 45 -11.03 11.18 10.58
C GLY A 45 -11.65 11.25 11.98
N ILE A 46 -12.18 12.42 12.35
CA ILE A 46 -12.93 12.61 13.61
C ILE A 46 -14.23 11.79 13.58
N ALA A 47 -15.01 11.87 12.51
CA ALA A 47 -16.25 11.11 12.36
C ALA A 47 -15.99 9.59 12.43
N ILE A 48 -14.96 9.11 11.74
CA ILE A 48 -14.48 7.72 11.80
C ILE A 48 -14.17 7.34 13.25
N ARG A 49 -13.37 8.15 13.95
CA ARG A 49 -13.02 7.89 15.36
C ARG A 49 -14.25 7.83 16.26
N LEU A 50 -15.23 8.71 16.05
CA LEU A 50 -16.47 8.72 16.79
C LEU A 50 -17.27 7.43 16.53
N ILE A 51 -17.50 7.08 15.25
CA ILE A 51 -18.22 5.85 14.86
C ILE A 51 -17.55 4.62 15.44
N VAL A 52 -16.23 4.54 15.30
CA VAL A 52 -15.39 3.46 15.81
C VAL A 52 -15.49 3.35 17.34
N SER A 53 -15.60 4.47 18.05
CA SER A 53 -15.75 4.47 19.52
C SER A 53 -17.15 4.09 20.03
N ILE A 54 -18.19 4.09 19.18
CA ILE A 54 -19.58 3.82 19.59
C ILE A 54 -19.73 2.47 20.32
N PRO A 55 -19.22 1.33 19.80
CA PRO A 55 -19.34 0.05 20.48
C PRO A 55 -18.65 0.06 21.84
N THR A 56 -17.45 0.64 21.92
CA THR A 56 -16.66 0.71 23.15
C THR A 56 -17.31 1.59 24.21
N VAL A 57 -17.86 2.73 23.81
CA VAL A 57 -18.67 3.59 24.69
C VAL A 57 -19.96 2.88 25.10
N GLY A 58 -20.64 2.22 24.17
CA GLY A 58 -21.88 1.47 24.44
C GLY A 58 -21.68 0.35 25.46
N VAL A 59 -20.62 -0.44 25.33
CA VAL A 59 -20.25 -1.47 26.31
C VAL A 59 -19.89 -0.84 27.66
N ARG A 60 -19.15 0.27 27.67
CA ARG A 60 -18.85 0.99 28.93
C ARG A 60 -20.11 1.49 29.63
N VAL A 61 -21.08 2.03 28.88
CA VAL A 61 -22.38 2.47 29.41
C VAL A 61 -23.19 1.27 29.91
N LEU A 62 -23.20 0.16 29.18
CA LEU A 62 -23.89 -1.06 29.61
C LEU A 62 -23.29 -1.63 30.89
N LEU A 63 -21.96 -1.72 31.00
CA LEU A 63 -21.26 -2.15 32.21
C LEU A 63 -21.54 -1.20 33.37
N TRP A 64 -21.57 0.11 33.11
CA TRP A 64 -21.96 1.11 34.10
C TRP A 64 -23.40 0.92 34.59
N LEU A 65 -24.37 0.68 33.68
CA LEU A 65 -25.75 0.38 34.06
C LEU A 65 -25.86 -0.92 34.87
N LEU A 66 -25.14 -1.97 34.48
CA LEU A 66 -25.10 -3.23 35.20
C LEU A 66 -24.47 -3.08 36.60
N SER A 67 -23.52 -2.14 36.76
CA SER A 67 -22.89 -1.84 38.06
C SER A 67 -23.85 -1.26 39.09
N LEU A 68 -25.00 -0.72 38.65
CA LEU A 68 -26.07 -0.27 39.53
C LEU A 68 -26.84 -1.44 40.16
N PHE A 69 -26.76 -2.64 39.57
CA PHE A 69 -27.50 -3.83 40.00
C PHE A 69 -26.60 -4.96 40.50
N MET A 70 -25.32 -4.96 40.14
CA MET A 70 -24.35 -6.01 40.48
C MET A 70 -23.01 -5.37 40.89
N ASP A 71 -22.35 -5.91 41.92
CA ASP A 71 -21.02 -5.45 42.32
C ASP A 71 -19.95 -5.97 41.35
N LEU A 72 -19.73 -5.20 40.28
CA LEU A 72 -18.76 -5.52 39.22
C LEU A 72 -17.32 -5.22 39.64
N LYS A 73 -17.08 -4.43 40.70
CA LYS A 73 -15.72 -4.06 41.13
C LYS A 73 -14.90 -5.23 41.67
N SER A 74 -15.54 -6.30 42.15
CA SER A 74 -14.85 -7.50 42.61
C SER A 74 -14.47 -8.46 41.46
N ALA A 75 -15.00 -8.24 40.26
CA ALA A 75 -14.79 -9.10 39.10
C ALA A 75 -13.99 -8.31 38.05
N ALA A 76 -12.74 -8.70 37.79
CA ALA A 76 -11.82 -8.08 36.82
C ALA A 76 -12.27 -8.16 35.32
N TRP A 77 -13.56 -8.35 35.08
CA TRP A 77 -14.17 -8.67 33.79
C TRP A 77 -14.36 -7.41 32.94
N ASP A 78 -14.55 -6.24 33.57
CA ASP A 78 -14.71 -4.95 32.89
C ASP A 78 -13.49 -4.59 32.03
N ASP A 79 -12.30 -4.65 32.61
CA ASP A 79 -11.05 -4.35 31.91
C ASP A 79 -10.69 -5.39 30.85
N GLU A 80 -11.06 -6.66 31.06
CA GLU A 80 -10.80 -7.73 30.10
C GLU A 80 -11.74 -7.64 28.87
N VAL A 81 -13.02 -7.31 29.09
CA VAL A 81 -13.99 -7.08 28.02
C VAL A 81 -13.61 -5.85 27.19
N LEU A 82 -13.26 -4.74 27.84
CA LEU A 82 -12.83 -3.52 27.13
C LEU A 82 -11.55 -3.75 26.32
N ARG A 83 -10.56 -4.48 26.87
CA ARG A 83 -9.34 -4.86 26.15
C ARG A 83 -9.60 -5.77 24.95
N THR A 84 -10.52 -6.73 25.11
CA THR A 84 -10.89 -7.65 24.03
C THR A 84 -11.62 -6.91 22.91
N LEU A 85 -12.50 -5.96 23.26
CA LEU A 85 -13.21 -5.15 22.28
C LEU A 85 -12.27 -4.23 21.50
N ASP A 86 -11.35 -3.55 22.19
CA ASP A 86 -10.31 -2.72 21.57
C ASP A 86 -9.43 -3.55 20.62
N PHE A 87 -9.07 -4.77 21.03
CA PHE A 87 -8.36 -5.72 20.18
C PHE A 87 -9.19 -6.15 18.96
N ILE A 88 -10.48 -6.45 19.12
CA ILE A 88 -11.34 -6.82 17.98
C ILE A 88 -11.45 -5.65 17.00
N GLU A 89 -11.68 -4.45 17.48
CA GLU A 89 -11.84 -3.24 16.68
C GLU A 89 -10.57 -2.89 15.88
N ASN A 90 -9.43 -2.79 16.58
CA ASN A 90 -8.17 -2.30 16.00
C ASN A 90 -7.36 -3.40 15.32
N SER A 91 -7.44 -4.63 15.82
CA SER A 91 -6.56 -5.71 15.41
C SER A 91 -7.29 -6.70 14.48
N VAL A 92 -8.54 -7.08 14.79
CA VAL A 92 -9.30 -8.10 14.01
C VAL A 92 -10.07 -7.47 12.84
N LEU A 93 -10.86 -6.43 13.12
CA LEU A 93 -11.73 -5.78 12.13
C LEU A 93 -10.99 -4.70 11.33
N GLN A 94 -9.90 -4.14 11.89
CA GLN A 94 -9.13 -3.06 11.29
C GLN A 94 -10.02 -1.89 10.85
N VAL A 95 -11.00 -1.53 11.69
CA VAL A 95 -12.07 -0.58 11.36
C VAL A 95 -11.52 0.76 10.86
N PRO A 96 -10.48 1.36 11.47
CA PRO A 96 -9.91 2.61 10.96
C PRO A 96 -9.38 2.49 9.53
N PHE A 97 -8.69 1.38 9.20
CA PHE A 97 -8.15 1.15 7.87
C PHE A 97 -9.24 0.91 6.84
N PHE A 98 -10.27 0.12 7.18
CA PHE A 98 -11.44 -0.08 6.34
C PHE A 98 -12.10 1.26 5.98
N LEU A 99 -12.33 2.11 6.97
CA LEU A 99 -12.98 3.41 6.77
C LEU A 99 -12.11 4.36 5.94
N MET A 100 -10.78 4.31 6.07
CA MET A 100 -9.85 5.03 5.19
C MET A 100 -9.98 4.55 3.73
N THR A 101 -9.92 3.24 3.47
CA THR A 101 -10.13 2.69 2.11
C THR A 101 -11.53 3.06 1.57
N PHE A 102 -12.54 3.10 2.44
CA PHE A 102 -13.90 3.47 2.06
C PHE A 102 -14.00 4.94 1.63
N MET A 103 -13.38 5.88 2.36
CA MET A 103 -13.35 7.30 2.01
C MET A 103 -12.76 7.58 0.63
N ARG A 104 -11.80 6.77 0.19
CA ARG A 104 -11.20 6.89 -1.15
C ARG A 104 -12.18 6.63 -2.30
N HIS A 105 -13.21 5.81 -2.07
CA HIS A 105 -14.25 5.60 -3.08
C HIS A 105 -15.22 6.78 -3.18
N ILE A 106 -15.19 7.67 -2.19
CA ILE A 106 -16.07 8.84 -2.06
C ILE A 106 -15.41 10.10 -2.66
N SER A 107 -14.07 10.19 -2.68
CA SER A 107 -13.36 11.39 -3.16
C SER A 107 -12.35 11.10 -4.29
N PRO A 108 -12.50 11.69 -5.50
CA PRO A 108 -11.53 11.59 -6.60
C PRO A 108 -10.21 12.36 -6.35
N SER A 109 -10.09 13.09 -5.24
CA SER A 109 -8.94 13.92 -4.88
C SER A 109 -7.59 13.18 -4.87
N LEU A 110 -7.57 11.92 -4.43
CA LEU A 110 -6.35 11.15 -4.25
C LEU A 110 -5.66 10.80 -5.58
N ASP A 111 -6.45 10.55 -6.62
CA ASP A 111 -5.92 10.27 -7.96
C ASP A 111 -5.23 11.52 -8.55
N ASN A 112 -5.80 12.70 -8.31
CA ASN A 112 -5.18 13.97 -8.72
C ASN A 112 -3.88 14.23 -7.95
N MET A 113 -3.88 14.00 -6.62
CA MET A 113 -2.66 14.15 -5.80
C MET A 113 -1.52 13.26 -6.28
N PHE A 114 -1.83 12.02 -6.68
CA PHE A 114 -0.83 11.12 -7.27
C PHE A 114 -0.24 11.72 -8.55
N MET A 115 -1.10 12.18 -9.48
CA MET A 115 -0.65 12.73 -10.77
C MET A 115 0.14 14.04 -10.60
N GLU A 116 -0.29 14.94 -9.71
CA GLU A 116 0.43 16.18 -9.43
C GLU A 116 1.79 15.93 -8.79
N SER A 117 1.85 14.96 -7.87
CA SER A 117 3.11 14.56 -7.25
C SER A 117 4.07 13.94 -8.27
N LEU A 118 3.55 13.13 -9.17
CA LEU A 118 4.33 12.55 -10.27
C LEU A 118 4.89 13.64 -11.20
N GLN A 119 4.08 14.63 -11.55
CA GLN A 119 4.52 15.78 -12.35
C GLN A 119 5.66 16.53 -11.66
N TRP A 120 5.53 16.79 -10.36
CA TRP A 120 6.55 17.47 -9.58
C TRP A 120 7.85 16.64 -9.47
N VAL A 121 7.75 15.31 -9.35
CA VAL A 121 8.92 14.41 -9.37
C VAL A 121 9.66 14.50 -10.71
N ASP A 122 8.94 14.51 -11.85
CA ASP A 122 9.56 14.66 -13.17
C ASP A 122 10.19 16.04 -13.35
N GLN A 123 9.53 17.12 -12.91
CA GLN A 123 10.10 18.47 -12.96
C GLN A 123 11.38 18.58 -12.13
N THR A 124 11.36 18.04 -10.91
CA THR A 124 12.53 18.03 -10.02
C THR A 124 13.67 17.20 -10.60
N TYR A 125 13.35 16.10 -11.28
CA TYR A 125 14.34 15.28 -11.99
C TYR A 125 15.03 16.09 -13.10
N ILE A 126 14.26 16.76 -13.98
CA ILE A 126 14.83 17.60 -15.03
C ILE A 126 15.69 18.71 -14.43
N GLN A 127 15.22 19.35 -13.36
CA GLN A 127 15.97 20.40 -12.69
C GLN A 127 17.31 19.92 -12.11
N LYS A 128 17.33 18.72 -11.52
CA LYS A 128 18.54 18.11 -10.95
C LYS A 128 19.57 17.73 -12.02
N HIS A 129 19.13 17.35 -13.22
CA HIS A 129 20.02 16.87 -14.29
C HIS A 129 20.12 17.89 -15.46
N LYS A 130 19.87 19.18 -15.21
CA LYS A 130 19.98 20.24 -16.24
C LYS A 130 21.37 20.33 -16.90
N SER A 131 22.41 19.95 -16.16
CA SER A 131 23.80 19.97 -16.61
C SER A 131 24.25 18.66 -17.27
N GLU A 132 23.37 17.66 -17.35
CA GLU A 132 23.67 16.36 -17.95
C GLU A 132 23.14 16.29 -19.38
N ASP A 133 23.67 15.35 -20.17
CA ASP A 133 23.26 15.17 -21.56
C ASP A 133 21.80 14.69 -21.63
N PRO A 134 20.90 15.40 -22.34
CA PRO A 134 19.50 15.02 -22.49
C PRO A 134 19.26 13.62 -23.05
N THR A 135 20.19 13.08 -23.84
CA THR A 135 20.07 11.74 -24.46
C THR A 135 20.19 10.61 -23.44
N HIS A 136 20.82 10.88 -22.31
CA HIS A 136 20.99 9.93 -21.21
C HIS A 136 19.91 10.08 -20.14
N LEU A 137 18.94 11.00 -20.28
CA LEU A 137 17.92 11.24 -19.27
C LEU A 137 16.72 10.32 -19.44
N ARG A 138 16.28 9.71 -18.33
CA ARG A 138 15.10 8.84 -18.32
C ARG A 138 13.88 9.54 -18.94
N ALA A 139 13.02 8.75 -19.60
CA ALA A 139 11.73 9.25 -20.03
C ALA A 139 10.84 9.70 -18.83
N MET A 140 9.99 10.70 -19.10
CA MET A 140 9.06 11.26 -18.12
C MET A 140 7.86 10.32 -17.90
N TYR A 141 7.37 10.25 -16.67
CA TYR A 141 6.26 9.39 -16.29
C TYR A 141 4.91 10.09 -16.47
N TYR A 142 4.82 11.34 -16.02
CA TYR A 142 3.58 12.11 -16.03
C TYR A 142 2.95 12.24 -17.43
N PRO A 143 3.66 12.71 -18.48
CA PRO A 143 3.05 12.89 -19.79
C PRO A 143 2.56 11.57 -20.39
N ASN A 144 3.31 10.48 -20.20
CA ASN A 144 2.92 9.16 -20.70
C ASN A 144 1.69 8.65 -19.96
N LEU A 145 1.64 8.76 -18.62
CA LEU A 145 0.49 8.31 -17.82
C LEU A 145 -0.80 9.11 -18.08
N VAL A 146 -0.70 10.39 -18.48
CA VAL A 146 -1.86 11.18 -18.90
C VAL A 146 -2.49 10.59 -20.17
N MET A 147 -1.68 10.11 -21.14
CA MET A 147 -2.19 9.50 -22.38
C MET A 147 -3.04 8.26 -22.10
N TYR A 148 -2.70 7.47 -21.07
CA TYR A 148 -3.50 6.32 -20.65
C TYR A 148 -4.82 6.71 -19.98
N GLY A 149 -4.88 7.85 -19.28
CA GLY A 149 -6.09 8.32 -18.61
C GLY A 149 -7.19 8.81 -19.56
N ASN A 150 -6.81 9.28 -20.75
CA ASN A 150 -7.74 9.85 -21.74
C ASN A 150 -8.37 8.79 -22.68
N GLN A 151 -7.96 7.52 -22.60
CA GLN A 151 -8.54 6.47 -23.43
C GLN A 151 -9.83 5.91 -22.80
N PRO A 152 -10.88 5.66 -23.60
CA PRO A 152 -12.10 5.06 -23.09
C PRO A 152 -11.78 3.69 -22.48
N SER A 153 -12.12 3.53 -21.19
CA SER A 153 -12.00 2.24 -20.52
C SER A 153 -12.93 1.24 -21.21
N THR A 154 -12.39 0.14 -21.73
CA THR A 154 -13.17 -0.93 -22.37
C THR A 154 -13.99 -1.77 -21.38
N GLY A 155 -13.84 -1.52 -20.07
CA GLY A 155 -14.65 -2.13 -19.02
C GLY A 155 -15.91 -1.31 -18.72
N THR A 156 -17.01 -2.00 -18.41
CA THR A 156 -18.23 -1.41 -17.87
C THR A 156 -17.88 -0.53 -16.66
N LYS A 157 -18.17 0.78 -16.73
CA LYS A 157 -18.04 1.69 -15.59
C LYS A 157 -18.95 1.18 -14.48
N LYS A 158 -18.40 0.48 -13.50
CA LYS A 158 -19.16 0.05 -12.32
C LYS A 158 -19.65 1.30 -11.61
N SER A 159 -20.94 1.32 -11.24
CA SER A 159 -21.49 2.40 -10.45
C SER A 159 -20.68 2.54 -9.15
N PRO A 160 -20.45 3.76 -8.64
CA PRO A 160 -19.77 3.95 -7.35
C PRO A 160 -20.42 3.10 -6.24
N MET A 161 -21.74 2.91 -6.30
CA MET A 161 -22.48 2.06 -5.37
C MET A 161 -22.12 0.57 -5.48
N ASP A 162 -21.82 0.06 -6.68
CA ASP A 162 -21.39 -1.33 -6.88
C ASP A 162 -19.95 -1.53 -6.39
N ALA A 163 -19.08 -0.54 -6.60
CA ALA A 163 -17.73 -0.56 -6.05
C ALA A 163 -17.75 -0.55 -4.50
N MET A 164 -18.64 0.26 -3.90
CA MET A 164 -18.85 0.30 -2.45
C MET A 164 -19.34 -1.04 -1.92
N LYS A 165 -20.39 -1.63 -2.51
CA LYS A 165 -20.91 -2.95 -2.11
C LYS A 165 -19.85 -4.04 -2.21
N ALA A 166 -19.07 -4.05 -3.30
CA ALA A 166 -17.99 -5.01 -3.48
C ALA A 166 -16.89 -4.85 -2.43
N THR A 167 -16.54 -3.60 -2.05
CA THR A 167 -15.59 -3.33 -0.97
C THR A 167 -16.14 -3.78 0.38
N LEU A 168 -17.39 -3.46 0.71
CA LEU A 168 -18.03 -3.90 1.95
C LEU A 168 -18.09 -5.43 2.06
N PHE A 169 -18.49 -6.13 1.00
CA PHE A 169 -18.56 -7.61 1.01
C PHE A 169 -17.18 -8.25 1.18
N ARG A 170 -16.14 -7.72 0.52
CA ARG A 170 -14.76 -8.22 0.67
C ARG A 170 -14.24 -8.03 2.09
N TYR A 171 -14.50 -6.88 2.70
CA TYR A 171 -14.11 -6.61 4.08
C TYR A 171 -14.93 -7.44 5.07
N GLY A 172 -16.25 -7.55 4.87
CA GLY A 172 -17.13 -8.40 5.68
C GLY A 172 -16.69 -9.87 5.67
N ARG A 173 -16.33 -10.42 4.50
CA ARG A 173 -15.79 -11.78 4.40
C ARG A 173 -14.47 -11.94 5.17
N LYS A 174 -13.56 -10.97 5.08
CA LYS A 174 -12.29 -11.00 5.84
C LYS A 174 -12.53 -10.89 7.35
N ALA A 175 -13.44 -10.03 7.76
CA ALA A 175 -13.85 -9.88 9.16
C ALA A 175 -14.46 -11.18 9.69
N ALA A 176 -15.36 -11.81 8.95
CA ALA A 176 -15.98 -13.09 9.32
C ALA A 176 -14.94 -14.22 9.48
N ILE A 177 -13.99 -14.34 8.54
CA ILE A 177 -12.90 -15.32 8.64
C ILE A 177 -12.03 -15.03 9.88
N SER A 178 -11.71 -13.76 10.14
CA SER A 178 -10.87 -13.37 11.27
C SER A 178 -11.56 -13.58 12.61
N LEU A 179 -12.86 -13.32 12.69
CA LEU A 179 -13.71 -13.63 13.84
C LEU A 179 -13.83 -15.14 14.06
N LEU A 180 -14.00 -15.93 13.00
CA LEU A 180 -14.02 -17.39 13.08
C LEU A 180 -12.71 -17.94 13.63
N VAL A 181 -11.57 -17.45 13.13
CA VAL A 181 -10.24 -17.80 13.63
C VAL A 181 -10.08 -17.42 15.11
N LEU A 182 -10.59 -16.25 15.52
CA LEU A 182 -10.59 -15.82 16.92
C LEU A 182 -11.44 -16.76 17.79
N VAL A 183 -12.67 -17.09 17.40
CA VAL A 183 -13.54 -18.02 18.12
C VAL A 183 -12.89 -19.40 18.26
N LEU A 184 -12.34 -19.94 17.16
CA LEU A 184 -11.63 -21.22 17.17
C LEU A 184 -10.38 -21.18 18.06
N SER A 185 -9.75 -20.01 18.24
CA SER A 185 -8.58 -19.85 19.10
C SER A 185 -8.87 -19.96 20.60
N TYR A 186 -10.14 -19.84 21.01
CA TYR A 186 -10.58 -20.01 22.40
C TYR A 186 -10.87 -21.49 22.75
N ILE A 187 -10.86 -22.40 21.77
CA ILE A 187 -11.08 -23.83 22.03
C ILE A 187 -9.89 -24.37 22.85
N PRO A 188 -10.12 -25.03 24.00
CA PRO A 188 -9.04 -25.59 24.82
C PRO A 188 -8.23 -26.62 24.02
N TYR A 189 -6.92 -26.70 24.29
CA TYR A 189 -5.92 -27.57 23.62
C TYR A 189 -5.63 -27.26 22.14
N ILE A 190 -6.65 -27.02 21.33
CA ILE A 190 -6.53 -26.77 19.88
C ILE A 190 -6.27 -25.29 19.59
N GLY A 191 -6.88 -24.38 20.35
CA GLY A 191 -6.87 -22.94 20.11
C GLY A 191 -5.48 -22.30 20.08
N ARG A 192 -4.51 -22.89 20.81
CA ARG A 192 -3.10 -22.46 20.76
C ARG A 192 -2.46 -22.62 19.38
N PHE A 193 -2.94 -23.55 18.57
CA PHE A 193 -2.42 -23.84 17.23
C PHE A 193 -3.22 -23.17 16.12
N VAL A 194 -4.47 -22.78 16.37
CA VAL A 194 -5.34 -22.17 15.35
C VAL A 194 -4.74 -20.88 14.79
N LEU A 195 -4.32 -19.97 15.67
CA LEU A 195 -3.71 -18.71 15.24
C LEU A 195 -2.41 -18.94 14.46
N PRO A 196 -1.39 -19.67 14.97
CA PRO A 196 -0.19 -19.99 14.20
C PRO A 196 -0.48 -20.70 12.87
N ALA A 197 -1.42 -21.66 12.83
CA ALA A 197 -1.73 -22.42 11.62
C ALA A 197 -2.44 -21.56 10.55
N ALA A 198 -3.45 -20.77 10.93
CA ALA A 198 -4.13 -19.85 10.03
C ALA A 198 -3.17 -18.78 9.47
N SER A 199 -2.28 -18.31 10.34
CA SER A 199 -1.24 -17.34 10.00
C SER A 199 -0.20 -17.93 9.05
N PHE A 200 0.28 -19.13 9.34
CA PHE A 200 1.21 -19.87 8.49
C PHE A 200 0.61 -20.15 7.13
N TYR A 201 -0.64 -20.62 7.06
CA TYR A 201 -1.32 -20.90 5.79
C TYR A 201 -1.40 -19.65 4.90
N THR A 202 -1.75 -18.52 5.50
CA THR A 202 -1.92 -17.27 4.76
C THR A 202 -0.57 -16.64 4.38
N PHE A 203 0.43 -16.72 5.27
CA PHE A 203 1.76 -16.14 5.06
C PHE A 203 2.63 -16.98 4.13
N LYS A 204 2.57 -18.32 4.20
CA LYS A 204 3.29 -19.24 3.31
C LYS A 204 3.04 -18.94 1.84
N LYS A 205 1.78 -18.65 1.48
CA LYS A 205 1.39 -18.37 0.09
C LYS A 205 2.03 -17.09 -0.44
N ALA A 206 2.40 -16.17 0.45
CA ALA A 206 2.91 -14.86 0.09
C ALA A 206 4.43 -14.76 0.15
N VAL A 207 5.04 -15.32 1.21
CA VAL A 207 6.48 -15.17 1.48
C VAL A 207 7.28 -16.45 1.19
N GLY A 208 6.60 -17.58 0.99
CA GLY A 208 7.23 -18.88 0.77
C GLY A 208 7.30 -19.72 2.04
N ILE A 209 7.75 -20.96 1.89
CA ILE A 209 7.74 -21.97 2.97
C ILE A 209 8.82 -21.67 4.01
N GLU A 210 10.04 -21.34 3.59
CA GLU A 210 11.19 -21.20 4.49
C GLU A 210 10.99 -20.07 5.53
N PRO A 211 10.60 -18.83 5.15
CA PRO A 211 10.41 -17.77 6.14
C PRO A 211 9.14 -18.00 6.99
N ALA A 212 8.12 -18.67 6.43
CA ALA A 212 6.93 -19.02 7.17
C ALA A 212 7.23 -20.05 8.28
N ILE A 213 8.08 -21.05 8.01
CA ILE A 213 8.52 -22.01 9.03
C ILE A 213 9.37 -21.32 10.08
N ALA A 214 10.28 -20.42 9.70
CA ALA A 214 11.10 -19.68 10.67
C ALA A 214 10.23 -18.83 11.62
N ILE A 215 9.27 -18.06 11.08
CA ILE A 215 8.42 -17.16 11.86
C ILE A 215 7.37 -17.91 12.69
N PHE A 216 6.67 -18.89 12.13
CA PHE A 216 5.58 -19.59 12.83
C PHE A 216 6.03 -20.85 13.56
N GLY A 217 7.12 -21.49 13.12
CA GLY A 217 7.79 -22.57 13.85
C GLY A 217 8.53 -22.03 15.08
N GLY A 218 9.28 -20.93 14.94
CA GLY A 218 9.82 -20.19 16.09
C GLY A 218 8.74 -19.49 16.92
N GLY A 219 7.61 -19.16 16.28
CA GLY A 219 6.44 -18.54 16.88
C GLY A 219 5.78 -19.32 18.00
N VAL A 220 6.08 -20.62 18.16
CA VAL A 220 5.67 -21.42 19.32
C VAL A 220 6.24 -20.85 20.63
N PHE A 221 7.41 -20.20 20.56
CA PHE A 221 8.06 -19.56 21.70
C PHE A 221 7.76 -18.06 21.81
N LEU A 222 7.20 -17.43 20.77
CA LEU A 222 6.83 -16.01 20.81
C LEU A 222 5.43 -15.80 21.42
N PRO A 223 5.28 -14.78 22.29
CA PRO A 223 3.96 -14.36 22.75
C PRO A 223 3.00 -14.07 21.58
N ARG A 224 1.77 -14.59 21.67
CA ARG A 224 0.72 -14.48 20.63
C ARG A 224 0.54 -13.05 20.11
N ARG A 225 0.65 -12.05 20.99
CA ARG A 225 0.53 -10.62 20.65
C ARG A 225 1.47 -10.17 19.53
N TYR A 226 2.71 -10.66 19.50
CA TYR A 226 3.70 -10.24 18.51
C TYR A 226 3.42 -10.85 17.13
N LEU A 227 3.05 -12.13 17.09
CA LEU A 227 2.64 -12.80 15.85
C LEU A 227 1.43 -12.11 15.23
N VAL A 228 0.42 -11.83 16.05
CA VAL A 228 -0.80 -11.14 15.61
C VAL A 228 -0.49 -9.73 15.11
N THR A 229 0.32 -8.96 15.84
CA THR A 229 0.72 -7.61 15.43
C THR A 229 1.52 -7.63 14.13
N PHE A 230 2.43 -8.60 13.97
CA PHE A 230 3.22 -8.77 12.75
C PHE A 230 2.33 -9.07 11.55
N LEU A 231 1.42 -10.04 11.67
CA LEU A 231 0.49 -10.40 10.60
C LEU A 231 -0.43 -9.26 10.21
N GLN A 232 -0.94 -8.53 11.21
CA GLN A 232 -1.76 -7.36 10.96
C GLN A 232 -0.98 -6.29 10.21
N SER A 233 0.25 -6.02 10.63
CA SER A 233 1.13 -5.08 9.94
C SER A 233 1.38 -5.54 8.49
N TYR A 234 1.57 -6.84 8.27
CA TYR A 234 1.72 -7.44 6.95
C TYR A 234 0.47 -7.29 6.06
N PHE A 235 -0.71 -7.69 6.53
CA PHE A 235 -1.94 -7.59 5.74
C PHE A 235 -2.40 -6.15 5.54
N ALA A 236 -2.22 -5.29 6.55
CA ALA A 236 -2.54 -3.87 6.47
C ALA A 236 -1.60 -3.19 5.46
N SER A 237 -0.28 -3.40 5.58
CA SER A 237 0.69 -2.91 4.60
C SER A 237 0.38 -3.37 3.18
N ARG A 238 0.04 -4.65 2.98
CA ARG A 238 -0.27 -5.19 1.65
C ARG A 238 -1.56 -4.61 1.09
N SER A 239 -2.56 -4.38 1.93
CA SER A 239 -3.81 -3.72 1.53
C SER A 239 -3.56 -2.26 1.20
N LEU A 240 -2.81 -1.55 2.04
CA LEU A 240 -2.42 -0.16 1.83
C LEU A 240 -1.70 0.02 0.49
N MET A 241 -0.71 -0.82 0.18
CA MET A 241 0.00 -0.70 -1.10
C MET A 241 -0.89 -0.95 -2.31
N ARG A 242 -1.87 -1.84 -2.19
CA ARG A 242 -2.83 -2.05 -3.29
C ARG A 242 -3.71 -0.83 -3.50
N ASP A 243 -4.07 -0.14 -2.43
CA ASP A 243 -4.84 1.07 -2.49
C ASP A 243 -3.97 2.21 -3.06
N LEU A 244 -2.80 2.49 -2.48
CA LEU A 244 -1.89 3.56 -2.92
C LEU A 244 -1.44 3.43 -4.39
N LEU A 245 -1.32 2.20 -4.91
CA LEU A 245 -0.92 1.95 -6.31
C LEU A 245 -2.08 1.89 -7.30
N ASP A 246 -3.32 1.94 -6.83
CA ASP A 246 -4.48 1.89 -7.70
C ASP A 246 -4.55 3.04 -8.73
N PRO A 247 -4.10 4.30 -8.49
CA PRO A 247 -4.04 5.34 -9.53
C PRO A 247 -3.18 4.91 -10.72
N TYR A 248 -2.05 4.27 -10.44
CA TYR A 248 -1.14 3.74 -11.46
C TYR A 248 -1.81 2.60 -12.23
N PHE A 249 -2.41 1.63 -11.53
CA PHE A 249 -3.05 0.47 -12.16
C PHE A 249 -4.38 0.76 -12.86
N LYS A 250 -5.03 1.89 -12.57
CA LYS A 250 -6.19 2.36 -13.34
C LYS A 250 -5.80 2.83 -14.74
N ARG A 251 -4.57 3.31 -14.91
CA ARG A 251 -4.04 3.83 -16.18
C ARG A 251 -3.36 2.72 -16.98
N ILE A 252 -2.49 1.95 -16.34
CA ILE A 252 -1.74 0.89 -17.01
C ILE A 252 -2.56 -0.39 -17.13
N ARG A 253 -2.71 -0.87 -18.36
CA ARG A 253 -3.57 -2.02 -18.72
C ARG A 253 -2.88 -3.36 -18.47
N TYR A 254 -2.65 -3.70 -17.21
CA TYR A 254 -2.23 -5.05 -16.84
C TYR A 254 -3.42 -6.00 -16.70
N THR A 255 -3.24 -7.25 -17.13
CA THR A 255 -4.15 -8.34 -16.78
C THR A 255 -4.08 -8.64 -15.27
N PRO A 256 -5.11 -9.28 -14.69
CA PRO A 256 -5.07 -9.70 -13.27
C PRO A 256 -3.84 -10.57 -12.93
N GLU A 257 -3.42 -11.41 -13.86
CA GLU A 257 -2.26 -12.30 -13.75
C GLU A 257 -0.96 -11.49 -13.75
N GLN A 258 -0.80 -10.57 -14.71
CA GLN A 258 0.36 -9.67 -14.79
C GLN A 258 0.47 -8.81 -13.52
N LYS A 259 -0.64 -8.23 -13.05
CA LYS A 259 -0.68 -7.45 -11.80
C LYS A 259 -0.24 -8.31 -10.61
N LYS A 260 -0.69 -9.57 -10.52
CA LYS A 260 -0.29 -10.50 -9.45
C LYS A 260 1.23 -10.76 -9.48
N VAL A 261 1.81 -10.97 -10.66
CA VAL A 261 3.26 -11.18 -10.80
C VAL A 261 4.02 -9.90 -10.45
N TRP A 262 3.57 -8.73 -10.91
CA TRP A 262 4.19 -7.44 -10.61
C TRP A 262 4.29 -7.17 -9.10
N PHE A 263 3.20 -7.42 -8.36
CA PHE A 263 3.18 -7.27 -6.89
C PHE A 263 4.09 -8.28 -6.21
N ARG A 264 4.11 -9.53 -6.70
CA ARG A 264 4.97 -10.57 -6.16
C ARG A 264 6.45 -10.24 -6.36
N ASP A 265 6.81 -9.61 -7.47
CA ASP A 265 8.22 -9.32 -7.79
C ASP A 265 8.80 -8.19 -6.93
N ARG A 266 7.94 -7.25 -6.52
CA ARG A 266 8.29 -6.08 -5.71
C ARG A 266 7.87 -6.23 -4.24
N GLU A 267 7.51 -7.45 -3.80
CA GLU A 267 6.86 -7.67 -2.52
C GLU A 267 7.65 -7.12 -1.32
N GLY A 268 8.98 -7.35 -1.28
CA GLY A 268 9.83 -6.84 -0.20
C GLY A 268 9.85 -5.30 -0.10
N VAL A 269 10.07 -4.59 -1.21
CA VAL A 269 10.09 -3.10 -1.21
C VAL A 269 8.71 -2.54 -0.90
N LEU A 270 7.66 -3.10 -1.50
CA LEU A 270 6.29 -2.66 -1.25
C LEU A 270 5.88 -2.90 0.21
N PHE A 271 6.29 -4.03 0.79
CA PHE A 271 6.05 -4.31 2.20
C PHE A 271 6.79 -3.33 3.10
N GLY A 272 8.09 -3.09 2.87
CA GLY A 272 8.86 -2.10 3.63
C GLY A 272 8.25 -0.70 3.57
N PHE A 273 7.87 -0.27 2.37
CA PHE A 273 7.24 1.03 2.15
C PHE A 273 5.88 1.15 2.84
N GLY A 274 5.05 0.12 2.69
CA GLY A 274 3.71 0.08 3.29
C GLY A 274 3.73 -0.03 4.81
N VAL A 275 4.68 -0.77 5.40
CA VAL A 275 4.87 -0.82 6.86
C VAL A 275 5.30 0.55 7.39
N GLY A 276 6.19 1.24 6.69
CA GLY A 276 6.60 2.60 7.06
C GLY A 276 5.39 3.54 7.18
N PHE A 277 4.55 3.59 6.14
CA PHE A 277 3.32 4.40 6.19
C PHE A 277 2.28 3.87 7.18
N PHE A 278 2.17 2.55 7.37
CA PHE A 278 1.27 1.98 8.36
C PHE A 278 1.60 2.45 9.78
N ILE A 279 2.89 2.58 10.13
CA ILE A 279 3.32 3.14 11.42
C ILE A 279 2.86 4.60 11.54
N PHE A 280 3.05 5.42 10.50
CA PHE A 280 2.60 6.81 10.49
C PHE A 280 1.07 6.93 10.59
N LEU A 281 0.32 6.09 9.89
CA LEU A 281 -1.16 6.10 9.90
C LEU A 281 -1.76 5.77 11.27
N LYS A 282 -1.02 5.08 12.15
CA LYS A 282 -1.45 4.82 13.53
C LYS A 282 -1.42 6.07 14.42
N ILE A 283 -0.77 7.15 13.99
CA ILE A 283 -0.75 8.40 14.75
C ILE A 283 -2.16 9.01 14.70
N PRO A 284 -2.86 9.15 15.84
CA PRO A 284 -4.21 9.69 15.87
C PRO A 284 -4.27 11.10 15.28
N LEU A 285 -5.40 11.46 14.68
CA LEU A 285 -5.68 12.77 14.06
C LEU A 285 -4.88 13.09 12.78
N LEU A 286 -3.70 12.49 12.58
CA LEU A 286 -2.86 12.71 11.41
C LEU A 286 -3.07 11.67 10.30
N GLY A 287 -3.68 10.52 10.59
CA GLY A 287 -3.79 9.40 9.64
C GLY A 287 -4.34 9.76 8.26
N VAL A 288 -5.36 10.62 8.17
CA VAL A 288 -5.94 10.98 6.86
C VAL A 288 -5.04 11.96 6.09
N LEU A 289 -4.34 12.87 6.78
CA LEU A 289 -3.34 13.75 6.15
C LEU A 289 -2.13 12.95 5.67
N ILE A 290 -1.69 12.01 6.50
CA ILE A 290 -0.60 11.07 6.18
C ILE A 290 -0.98 10.21 4.97
N TYR A 291 -2.26 9.87 4.79
CA TYR A 291 -2.72 9.15 3.60
C TYR A 291 -2.47 9.97 2.32
N GLY A 292 -2.73 11.28 2.32
CA GLY A 292 -2.41 12.17 1.20
C GLY A 292 -0.91 12.23 0.91
N ILE A 293 -0.08 12.30 1.96
CA ILE A 293 1.39 12.22 1.84
C ILE A 293 1.81 10.86 1.30
N ALA A 294 1.17 9.77 1.73
CA ALA A 294 1.45 8.42 1.27
C ALA A 294 1.14 8.26 -0.22
N GLU A 295 0.01 8.80 -0.69
CA GLU A 295 -0.37 8.78 -2.11
C GLU A 295 0.65 9.57 -2.96
N ALA A 296 1.04 10.77 -2.50
CA ALA A 296 2.07 11.59 -3.13
C ALA A 296 3.44 10.88 -3.16
N SER A 297 3.83 10.26 -2.04
CA SER A 297 5.07 9.48 -1.92
C SER A 297 5.06 8.24 -2.81
N THR A 298 3.89 7.68 -3.09
CA THR A 298 3.74 6.53 -3.98
C THR A 298 4.04 6.89 -5.42
N ALA A 299 3.77 8.12 -5.85
CA ALA A 299 4.21 8.62 -7.15
C ALA A 299 5.74 8.58 -7.26
N PHE A 300 6.47 9.03 -6.23
CA PHE A 300 7.92 8.91 -6.17
C PHE A 300 8.38 7.45 -6.18
N LEU A 301 7.75 6.58 -5.39
CA LEU A 301 8.06 5.15 -5.34
C LEU A 301 7.97 4.50 -6.73
N ILE A 302 6.91 4.77 -7.49
CA ILE A 302 6.71 4.24 -8.84
C ILE A 302 7.91 4.56 -9.73
N THR A 303 8.41 5.80 -9.71
CA THR A 303 9.58 6.18 -10.52
C THR A 303 10.87 5.41 -10.18
N LYS A 304 10.91 4.71 -9.04
CA LYS A 304 12.06 3.94 -8.57
C LYS A 304 11.96 2.44 -8.83
N ILE A 305 10.74 1.90 -8.85
CA ILE A 305 10.51 0.46 -8.94
C ILE A 305 9.90 0.02 -10.28
N THR A 306 9.57 0.97 -11.15
CA THR A 306 9.11 0.69 -12.51
C THR A 306 9.98 1.41 -13.54
N GLU A 307 9.76 1.09 -14.80
CA GLU A 307 10.21 1.88 -15.93
C GLU A 307 9.10 2.87 -16.31
N PRO A 308 9.41 4.01 -16.95
CA PRO A 308 8.38 4.88 -17.50
C PRO A 308 7.55 4.08 -18.51
N PRO A 309 6.20 4.13 -18.42
CA PRO A 309 5.38 3.41 -19.38
C PRO A 309 5.58 4.03 -20.77
N PRO A 310 5.66 3.22 -21.85
CA PRO A 310 5.72 3.75 -23.21
C PRO A 310 4.39 4.42 -23.58
N PRO A 311 4.28 5.05 -24.76
CA PRO A 311 2.99 5.49 -25.27
C PRO A 311 1.98 4.33 -25.36
N PRO A 312 0.66 4.58 -25.20
CA PRO A 312 -0.34 3.52 -25.23
C PRO A 312 -0.37 2.64 -26.49
N SER A 313 0.12 3.16 -27.64
CA SER A 313 0.26 2.40 -28.89
C SER A 313 1.19 1.20 -28.76
N ASP A 314 2.24 1.33 -27.98
CA ASP A 314 3.33 0.36 -27.91
C ASP A 314 3.16 -0.60 -26.71
N TRP A 315 2.14 -0.35 -25.87
CA TRP A 315 1.89 -1.09 -24.64
C TRP A 315 1.82 -2.60 -24.87
N ALA A 316 1.12 -3.05 -25.92
CA ALA A 316 0.94 -4.47 -26.21
C ALA A 316 2.27 -5.22 -26.41
N GLN A 317 3.30 -4.55 -26.94
CA GLN A 317 4.60 -5.15 -27.22
C GLN A 317 5.50 -5.17 -25.96
N VAL A 318 5.31 -4.22 -25.05
CA VAL A 318 6.22 -4.01 -23.91
C VAL A 318 5.62 -4.50 -22.58
N ALA A 319 4.30 -4.74 -22.52
CA ALA A 319 3.55 -5.08 -21.31
C ALA A 319 4.19 -6.20 -20.49
N ASP A 320 4.51 -7.34 -21.14
CA ASP A 320 5.09 -8.50 -20.47
C ASP A 320 6.48 -8.22 -19.91
N SER A 321 7.28 -7.42 -20.62
CA SER A 321 8.62 -7.04 -20.15
C SER A 321 8.55 -6.14 -18.91
N GLN A 322 7.50 -5.31 -18.75
CA GLN A 322 7.36 -4.40 -17.61
C GLN A 322 6.77 -5.05 -16.35
N VAL A 323 6.28 -6.29 -16.45
CA VAL A 323 5.75 -7.02 -15.28
C VAL A 323 6.87 -7.31 -14.28
N HIS A 324 8.04 -7.68 -14.78
CA HIS A 324 9.20 -8.04 -13.96
C HIS A 324 10.02 -6.81 -13.58
N TRP A 325 10.62 -6.87 -12.39
CA TRP A 325 11.53 -5.85 -11.88
C TRP A 325 12.94 -6.19 -12.32
N LYS A 326 13.27 -5.80 -13.57
CA LYS A 326 14.54 -6.12 -14.22
C LYS A 326 15.77 -5.71 -13.38
N ASN A 327 15.66 -4.64 -12.60
CA ASN A 327 16.83 -3.94 -12.05
C ASN A 327 16.91 -3.96 -10.54
N LYS A 328 16.27 -4.95 -9.92
CA LYS A 328 16.23 -5.10 -8.47
C LYS A 328 17.62 -5.07 -7.83
N HIS A 329 18.60 -5.76 -8.41
CA HIS A 329 19.93 -5.87 -7.80
C HIS A 329 20.71 -4.56 -7.79
N GLU A 330 20.63 -3.77 -8.85
CA GLU A 330 21.36 -2.52 -8.98
C GLU A 330 20.72 -1.43 -8.12
N PHE A 331 19.38 -1.37 -8.10
CA PHE A 331 18.64 -0.47 -7.23
C PHE A 331 19.01 -0.60 -5.75
N MET A 332 19.30 -1.83 -5.32
CA MET A 332 19.56 -2.17 -3.92
C MET A 332 20.97 -1.79 -3.48
N LYS A 333 21.91 -1.63 -4.43
CA LYS A 333 23.30 -1.22 -4.18
C LYS A 333 23.51 0.30 -4.22
N LEU A 334 22.57 1.05 -4.79
CA LEU A 334 22.72 2.50 -4.94
C LEU A 334 22.65 3.24 -3.60
N PRO A 335 23.47 4.28 -3.40
CA PRO A 335 23.32 5.17 -2.25
C PRO A 335 22.05 6.03 -2.42
N LEU A 336 21.47 6.48 -1.30
CA LEU A 336 20.15 7.12 -1.27
C LEU A 336 20.08 8.45 -2.04
N ASP A 337 21.20 9.17 -2.13
CA ASP A 337 21.37 10.42 -2.88
C ASP A 337 21.36 10.21 -4.41
N LYS A 338 21.72 9.01 -4.88
CA LYS A 338 21.81 8.63 -6.30
C LYS A 338 20.68 7.71 -6.77
N LEU A 339 19.55 7.69 -6.06
CA LEU A 339 18.36 6.94 -6.47
C LEU A 339 17.78 7.36 -7.84
N ASP A 340 18.18 8.51 -8.38
CA ASP A 340 17.73 9.02 -9.68
C ASP A 340 18.60 8.57 -10.87
N ALA A 341 19.86 8.21 -10.61
CA ALA A 341 20.91 8.04 -11.64
C ALA A 341 20.69 6.80 -12.54
N TYR A 342 19.74 5.93 -12.20
CA TYR A 342 19.68 4.60 -12.80
C TYR A 342 18.76 4.47 -14.01
N ASN A 343 17.62 5.18 -14.02
CA ASN A 343 16.71 5.10 -15.17
C ASN A 343 17.34 5.69 -16.47
N ALA A 344 18.44 6.44 -16.32
CA ALA A 344 19.32 6.91 -17.39
C ALA A 344 20.09 5.76 -18.09
N ILE A 345 20.68 4.86 -17.29
CA ILE A 345 21.54 3.74 -17.73
C ILE A 345 20.74 2.71 -18.55
N LEU A 346 19.45 2.56 -18.27
CA LEU A 346 18.57 1.62 -19.00
C LEU A 346 18.25 2.08 -20.43
N GLN A 347 18.11 3.38 -20.66
CA GLN A 347 17.87 3.89 -22.01
C GLN A 347 19.08 3.63 -22.91
N GLU A 348 20.30 3.83 -22.40
CA GLU A 348 21.52 3.43 -23.12
C GLU A 348 21.54 1.94 -23.47
N GLY A 349 21.12 1.06 -22.56
CA GLY A 349 21.02 -0.37 -22.81
C GLY A 349 19.98 -0.72 -23.89
N SER A 350 18.82 -0.05 -23.87
CA SER A 350 17.75 -0.24 -24.84
C SER A 350 18.07 0.34 -26.22
N ASP A 351 18.76 1.48 -26.28
CA ASP A 351 19.21 2.11 -27.52
C ASP A 351 20.38 1.35 -28.15
N LYS A 352 21.28 0.79 -27.32
CA LYS A 352 22.29 -0.18 -27.81
C LYS A 352 21.63 -1.41 -28.41
N GLN A 353 20.58 -1.96 -27.78
CA GLN A 353 19.82 -3.09 -28.34
C GLN A 353 19.10 -2.77 -29.65
N LYS A 354 18.50 -1.57 -29.78
CA LYS A 354 17.90 -1.11 -31.05
C LYS A 354 18.93 -0.85 -32.14
N SER A 355 20.16 -0.45 -31.78
CA SER A 355 21.24 -0.23 -32.75
C SER A 355 21.85 -1.52 -33.32
N THR A 356 21.64 -2.66 -32.65
CA THR A 356 22.09 -3.99 -33.09
C THR A 356 21.11 -4.74 -33.99
N GLU A 357 19.88 -4.25 -34.17
CA GLU A 357 18.98 -4.77 -35.21
C GLU A 357 19.36 -4.16 -36.57
N PRO A 358 19.58 -4.97 -37.62
CA PRO A 358 19.95 -4.44 -38.92
C PRO A 358 18.80 -3.58 -39.45
N LYS A 359 19.08 -2.28 -39.67
CA LYS A 359 18.14 -1.36 -40.32
C LYS A 359 17.72 -1.94 -41.67
N GLY A 360 16.50 -2.46 -41.73
CA GLY A 360 15.84 -2.88 -42.95
C GLY A 360 15.80 -1.71 -43.94
N LYS A 361 16.19 -2.00 -45.18
CA LYS A 361 16.37 -1.08 -46.30
C LYS A 361 15.28 0.00 -46.36
N GLN A 362 15.69 1.26 -46.27
CA GLN A 362 14.91 2.38 -46.78
C GLN A 362 15.03 2.34 -48.31
N TYR A 363 13.91 2.13 -48.99
CA TYR A 363 13.82 2.35 -50.43
C TYR A 363 13.86 3.86 -50.69
N THR A 364 14.59 4.20 -51.76
CA THR A 364 14.88 5.52 -52.34
C THR A 364 13.73 6.50 -52.38
#